data_AF-A0A0J6CST3-F1
#
_entry.id   AF-A0A0J6CST3-F1
#
_cell.length_a   1.000
_cell.length_b   1.000
_cell.length_c   1.000
_cell.angle_alpha   90.00
_cell.angle_beta   90.00
_cell.angle_gamma   90.00
#
_symmetry.space_group_name_H-M   'P 1'
#
loop_
_entity.id
_entity.type
_entity.pdbx_description
1 polymer ?
#
loop_
_entity_poly.entity_id
_entity_poly.type
_entity_poly.pdbx_seq_one_letter_code
_entity_poly.pdbx_strand_id
1 'polypeptide(L)' 'MNEAQILLEKVQRDTNFAHELKDAAQKNDHSHLEMLIRSAGVTSSFHTAFTPDAIRIDLTAGNEDNCSEVTVKLCW' A
#
# COMPACT_ATOMS: atom_id res chain seq x y z
N MET A 1 8.35 11.15 3.10
CA MET A 1 8.92 9.89 2.56
C MET A 1 9.20 8.81 3.62
N ASN A 2 8.71 8.94 4.87
CA ASN A 2 8.83 7.90 5.91
C ASN A 2 7.76 6.79 5.79
N GLU A 3 6.63 7.08 5.13
CA GLU A 3 5.45 6.19 5.09
C GLU A 3 5.69 4.91 4.28
N ALA A 4 6.43 4.99 3.17
CA ALA A 4 6.84 3.81 2.40
C ALA A 4 7.65 2.83 3.25
N GLN A 5 8.55 3.35 4.08
CA GLN A 5 9.36 2.54 4.99
C GLN A 5 8.49 1.93 6.09
N ILE A 6 7.60 2.70 6.71
CA ILE A 6 6.68 2.18 7.74
C ILE A 6 5.82 1.04 7.16
N LEU A 7 5.30 1.20 5.95
CA LEU A 7 4.50 0.16 5.30
C LEU A 7 5.32 -1.11 5.05
N LEU A 8 6.54 -0.98 4.52
CA LEU A 8 7.46 -2.11 4.31
C LEU A 8 7.79 -2.81 5.63
N GLU A 9 8.10 -2.05 6.70
CA GLU A 9 8.39 -2.61 8.02
C GLU A 9 7.18 -3.34 8.61
N LYS A 10 5.97 -2.80 8.44
CA LYS A 10 4.73 -3.42 8.91
C LYS A 10 4.49 -4.75 8.19
N VAL A 11 4.64 -4.80 6.87
CA VAL A 11 4.52 -6.04 6.08
C VAL A 11 5.57 -7.08 6.50
N GLN A 12 6.80 -6.66 6.78
CA GLN A 12 7.88 -7.60 7.17
C GLN A 12 7.72 -8.14 8.60
N ARG A 13 7.19 -7.33 9.53
CA ARG A 13 7.11 -7.68 10.96
C ARG A 13 5.79 -8.33 11.36
N ASP A 14 4.72 -8.10 10.60
CA ASP A 14 3.37 -8.55 10.93
C ASP A 14 2.82 -9.47 9.82
N THR A 15 3.00 -10.77 10.01
CA THR A 15 2.58 -11.79 9.04
C THR A 15 1.06 -11.80 8.82
N ASN A 16 0.27 -11.48 9.85
CA ASN A 16 -1.19 -11.42 9.72
C ASN A 16 -1.58 -10.24 8.85
N PHE A 17 -0.98 -9.06 9.08
CA PHE A 17 -1.18 -7.90 8.22
C PHE A 17 -0.80 -8.19 6.76
N ALA A 18 0.35 -8.82 6.52
CA ALA A 18 0.78 -9.19 5.17
C ALA A 18 -0.21 -10.15 4.48
N HIS A 19 -0.75 -11.11 5.23
CA HIS A 19 -1.74 -12.05 4.71
C HIS A 19 -3.07 -11.35 4.39
N GLU A 20 -3.60 -10.52 5.29
CA GLU A 20 -4.84 -9.76 5.05
C GLU A 20 -4.70 -8.81 3.87
N LEU A 21 -3.55 -8.13 3.75
CA LEU A 21 -3.27 -7.22 2.64
C LEU A 21 -3.26 -7.97 1.30
N LYS A 22 -2.63 -9.14 1.26
CA LYS A 22 -2.62 -10.02 0.08
C LYS A 22 -4.03 -10.55 -0.24
N ASP A 23 -4.76 -11.02 0.75
CA ASP A 23 -6.11 -11.57 0.59
C ASP A 23 -7.09 -10.50 0.07
N ALA A 24 -7.04 -9.28 0.60
CA ALA A 24 -7.82 -8.15 0.12
C ALA A 24 -7.53 -7.83 -1.36
N ALA A 25 -6.24 -7.81 -1.76
CA ALA A 25 -5.88 -7.62 -3.16
C ALA A 25 -6.36 -8.76 -4.07
N GLN A 26 -6.22 -10.02 -3.64
CA GLN A 26 -6.66 -11.18 -4.42
C GLN A 26 -8.19 -11.23 -4.58
N LYS A 27 -8.94 -10.71 -3.61
CA LYS A 27 -10.40 -10.59 -3.66
C LYS A 27 -10.90 -9.34 -4.38
N ASN A 28 -10.00 -8.50 -4.89
CA ASN A 28 -10.33 -7.22 -5.51
C ASN A 28 -11.10 -6.27 -4.54
N ASP A 29 -10.85 -6.40 -3.23
CA ASP A 29 -11.51 -5.62 -2.18
C ASP A 29 -10.71 -4.33 -1.92
N HIS A 30 -10.91 -3.35 -2.80
CA HIS A 30 -10.21 -2.07 -2.75
C HIS A 30 -10.43 -1.34 -1.41
N SER A 31 -11.65 -1.34 -0.89
CA SER A 31 -11.98 -0.61 0.34
C SER A 31 -11.25 -1.20 1.55
N HIS A 32 -11.17 -2.53 1.63
CA HIS A 32 -10.43 -3.20 2.70
C HIS A 32 -8.91 -2.96 2.54
N LEU A 33 -8.38 -3.05 1.32
CA LEU A 33 -6.98 -2.80 1.02
C LEU A 33 -6.56 -1.38 1.46
N GLU A 34 -7.36 -0.37 1.11
CA GLU A 34 -7.12 1.01 1.52
C GLU A 34 -7.16 1.17 3.04
N MET A 35 -8.11 0.53 3.71
CA MET A 35 -8.21 0.56 5.18
C MET A 35 -6.95 -0.03 5.84
N LEU A 36 -6.42 -1.14 5.32
CA LEU A 36 -5.18 -1.75 5.80
C LEU A 36 -3.97 -0.83 5.58
N ILE A 37 -3.83 -0.22 4.40
CA ILE A 37 -2.73 0.70 4.11
C ILE A 37 -2.79 1.93 5.02
N ARG A 38 -3.98 2.45 5.30
CA ARG A 38 -4.20 3.53 6.28
C ARG A 38 -3.83 3.09 7.70
N SER A 39 -4.20 1.88 8.11
CA SER A 39 -3.90 1.36 9.46
C SER A 39 -2.41 1.11 9.69
N ALA A 40 -1.64 0.90 8.62
CA ALA A 40 -0.18 0.85 8.67
C ALA A 40 0.48 2.22 8.96
N GLY A 41 -0.28 3.33 8.92
CA GLY A 41 0.23 4.67 9.20
C GLY A 41 0.46 5.54 7.97
N VAL A 42 -0.04 5.13 6.79
CA VAL A 42 -0.02 5.95 5.58
C VAL A 42 -1.13 7.00 5.65
N THR A 43 -0.74 8.25 5.78
CA THR A 43 -1.62 9.43 5.88
C THR A 43 -1.68 10.25 4.59
N SER A 44 -0.65 10.17 3.75
CA SER A 44 -0.63 10.80 2.42
C SER A 44 -1.72 10.26 1.49
N SER A 45 -2.01 11.00 0.41
CA SER A 45 -2.81 10.47 -0.70
C SER A 45 -2.04 9.35 -1.39
N PHE A 46 -2.77 8.34 -1.84
CA PHE A 46 -2.17 7.22 -2.55
C PHE A 46 -3.14 6.59 -3.54
N HIS A 47 -2.58 5.96 -4.57
CA HIS A 47 -3.29 5.09 -5.49
C HIS A 47 -2.82 3.66 -5.31
N THR A 48 -3.71 2.68 -5.54
CA THR A 48 -3.37 1.26 -5.47
C THR A 48 -3.74 0.56 -6.76
N ALA A 49 -2.83 -0.28 -7.23
CA ALA A 49 -3.07 -1.21 -8.31
C ALA A 49 -2.54 -2.57 -7.89
N PHE A 50 -3.22 -3.65 -8.24
CA PHE A 50 -2.78 -4.98 -7.84
C PHE A 50 -3.02 -6.01 -8.94
N THR A 51 -2.16 -7.01 -8.95
CA THR A 51 -2.25 -8.22 -9.75
C THR A 51 -2.24 -9.42 -8.80
N PRO A 52 -2.50 -10.64 -9.31
CA PRO A 52 -2.35 -11.84 -8.50
C PRO A 52 -0.94 -12.02 -7.87
N ASP A 53 0.07 -11.32 -8.39
CA ASP A 53 1.49 -11.45 -8.01
C ASP A 53 2.03 -10.28 -7.17
N ALA A 54 1.42 -9.10 -7.22
CA ALA A 54 1.92 -7.93 -6.52
C ALA A 54 0.86 -6.85 -6.26
N ILE A 55 1.04 -6.08 -5.20
CA ILE A 55 0.39 -4.78 -4.99
C ILE A 55 1.42 -3.68 -5.31
N ARG A 56 0.97 -2.70 -6.09
CA ARG A 56 1.62 -1.42 -6.33
C ARG A 56 0.87 -0.33 -5.56
N ILE A 57 1.60 0.49 -4.82
CA ILE A 57 1.07 1.61 -4.04
C ILE A 57 1.86 2.84 -4.44
N ASP A 58 1.19 3.80 -5.07
CA ASP A 58 1.78 5.05 -5.52
C ASP A 58 1.41 6.14 -4.51
N LEU A 59 2.41 6.57 -3.73
CA LEU A 59 2.26 7.62 -2.72
C LEU A 59 2.54 8.98 -3.38
N THR A 60 1.60 9.92 -3.25
CA THR A 60 1.73 11.27 -3.80
C THR A 60 1.75 12.30 -2.67
N ALA A 61 2.67 13.26 -2.77
CA ALA A 61 2.76 14.37 -1.83
C ALA A 61 2.12 15.62 -2.46
N GLY A 62 0.93 15.99 -2.00
CA GLY A 62 0.24 17.22 -2.43
C GLY A 62 -0.79 17.02 -3.53
N ASN A 63 -1.05 18.08 -4.31
CA ASN A 63 -2.06 18.09 -5.38
C ASN A 63 -1.63 17.22 -6.58
N GLU A 64 -2.61 16.72 -7.32
CA GLU A 64 -2.48 15.75 -8.43
C GLU A 64 -1.55 16.18 -9.58
N ASP A 65 -1.10 17.45 -9.63
CA ASP A 65 -0.17 18.00 -10.64
C ASP A 65 1.33 17.79 -10.32
N ASN A 66 1.68 17.13 -9.21
CA ASN A 66 3.08 16.89 -8.87
C ASN A 66 3.66 15.70 -9.65
N CYS A 67 4.69 15.96 -10.48
CA CYS A 67 5.43 14.97 -11.28
C CYS A 67 6.31 14.00 -10.43
N SER A 68 6.13 13.95 -9.12
CA SER A 68 6.97 13.17 -8.21
C SER A 68 6.11 12.31 -7.29
N GLU A 69 6.23 10.99 -7.45
CA GLU A 69 5.56 9.98 -6.64
C GLU A 69 6.57 8.98 -6.08
N VAL A 70 6.20 8.30 -5.00
CA VAL A 70 6.93 7.15 -4.47
C VAL A 70 6.11 5.90 -4.69
N THR A 71 6.60 5.02 -5.54
CA THR A 71 5.98 3.71 -5.76
C THR A 71 6.58 2.67 -4.82
N VAL A 72 5.72 2.03 -4.03
CA VAL A 72 6.04 0.82 -3.26
C VAL A 72 5.45 -0.38 -3.99
N LYS A 73 6.29 -1.37 -4.29
CA LYS A 73 5.86 -2.65 -4.85
C LYS A 73 6.06 -3.75 -3.81
N LEU A 74 4.97 -4.41 -3.43
CA LEU A 74 4.96 -5.57 -2.56
C LEU A 74 4.69 -6.81 -3.41
N CYS A 75 5.62 -7.75 -3.43
CA CYS A 75 5.51 -9.01 -4.17
C CYS A 75 5.30 -10.18 -3.19
N TRP A 76 4.70 -11.27 -3.66
CA TRP A 76 4.54 -12.51 -2.89
C TRP A 76 4.54 -13.75 -3.79
#